data_AF-A0A6I0EKB3-F1
#
_entry.id   AF-A0A6I0EKB3-F1
#
_cell.length_a   1.000
_cell.length_b   1.000
_cell.length_c   1.000
_cell.angle_alpha   90.00
_cell.angle_beta   90.00
_cell.angle_gamma   90.00
#
_symmetry.space_group_name_H-M   'P 1'
#
loop_
_entity.id
_entity.type
_entity.pdbx_description
1 polymer ?
#
loop_
_entity_poly.entity_id
_entity_poly.type
_entity_poly.pdbx_seq_one_letter_code
_entity_poly.pdbx_strand_id
1 'polypeptide(L)'
;MTEWAALLGAAMLLSLAGAAGAEIQDYMIRRLVTLETGCGIESIVRLASKPNARRFKATCLNVSSYPDGLTIACSDIDDDRSCVVETKEQEFKALRLLQPDGPP
;
A
#
# COMPACT_ATOMS: atom_id res chain seq x y z
N MET A 1 -11.13 39.84 38.28
CA MET A 1 -11.88 38.57 38.20
C MET A 1 -12.15 38.21 36.73
N THR A 2 -11.13 38.21 35.87
CA THR A 2 -11.31 38.07 34.39
C THR A 2 -10.28 37.16 33.74
N GLU A 3 -9.26 36.70 34.48
CA GLU A 3 -8.12 35.94 33.93
C GLU A 3 -8.39 34.43 33.82
N TRP A 4 -9.43 33.93 34.47
CA TRP A 4 -9.76 32.50 34.50
C TRP A 4 -10.63 32.06 33.30
N ALA A 5 -11.28 33.02 32.62
CA ALA A 5 -12.16 32.73 31.47
C ALA A 5 -11.37 32.34 30.21
N ALA A 6 -10.12 32.82 30.07
CA ALA A 6 -9.29 32.54 28.89
C ALA A 6 -8.77 31.09 28.86
N LEU A 7 -8.52 30.48 30.04
CA LEU A 7 -7.97 29.13 30.14
C LEU A 7 -9.01 28.04 29.84
N LEU A 8 -10.28 28.29 30.14
CA LEU A 8 -11.37 27.33 29.84
C LEU A 8 -11.74 27.31 28.35
N GLY A 9 -11.58 28.43 27.62
CA GLY A 9 -11.86 28.48 26.19
C GLY A 9 -10.85 27.70 25.32
N ALA A 10 -9.59 27.63 25.75
CA ALA A 10 -8.54 26.94 25.00
C ALA A 10 -8.64 25.40 25.07
N ALA A 11 -9.12 24.84 26.19
CA ALA A 11 -9.25 23.40 26.36
C ALA A 11 -10.34 22.78 25.46
N MET A 12 -11.40 23.54 25.15
CA MET A 12 -12.53 23.05 24.36
C MET A 12 -12.23 22.96 22.85
N LEU A 13 -11.23 23.70 22.36
CA LEU A 13 -10.79 23.66 20.96
C LEU A 13 -9.87 22.47 20.64
N LEU A 14 -9.20 21.88 21.64
CA LEU A 14 -8.31 20.73 21.47
C LEU A 14 -9.05 19.39 21.35
N SER A 15 -10.31 19.32 21.77
CA SER A 15 -11.13 18.11 21.69
C SER A 15 -11.79 17.89 20.32
N LEU A 16 -11.67 18.84 19.39
CA LEU A 16 -12.14 18.74 18.00
C LEU A 16 -11.07 18.24 17.02
N ALA A 17 -9.94 17.74 17.51
CA ALA A 17 -9.08 16.86 16.72
C ALA A 17 -9.81 15.53 16.54
N GLY A 18 -10.79 15.51 15.63
CA GLY A 18 -11.47 14.30 15.23
C GLY A 18 -10.45 13.23 14.86
N ALA A 19 -10.75 11.98 15.21
CA ALA A 19 -9.98 10.83 14.81
C ALA A 19 -9.86 10.84 13.28
N ALA A 20 -8.76 11.38 12.76
CA ALA A 20 -8.34 11.15 11.41
C ALA A 20 -7.99 9.65 11.36
N GLY A 21 -8.99 8.82 11.05
CA GLY A 21 -8.78 7.42 10.70
C GLY A 21 -7.72 7.41 9.62
N ALA A 22 -6.60 6.75 9.90
CA ALA A 22 -5.45 6.71 9.01
C ALA A 22 -5.77 5.78 7.83
N GLU A 23 -6.69 6.18 6.95
CA GLU A 23 -7.06 5.37 5.80
C GLU A 23 -5.82 5.07 4.97
N ILE A 24 -5.62 3.80 4.62
CA ILE A 24 -4.51 3.35 3.77
C ILE A 24 -4.52 4.15 2.46
N GLN A 25 -3.40 4.84 2.23
CA GLN A 25 -3.17 5.66 1.05
C GLN A 25 -2.33 4.91 0.01
N ASP A 26 -2.42 5.32 -1.24
CA ASP A 26 -1.77 4.65 -2.37
C ASP A 26 -0.23 4.62 -2.25
N TYR A 27 0.36 5.62 -1.58
CA TYR A 27 1.82 5.65 -1.34
C TYR A 27 2.27 4.51 -0.40
N MET A 28 1.43 4.09 0.54
CA MET A 28 1.72 2.98 1.46
C MET A 28 1.77 1.66 0.68
N ILE A 29 0.82 1.45 -0.24
CA ILE A 29 0.79 0.31 -1.15
C ILE A 29 2.01 0.31 -2.08
N ARG A 30 2.40 1.49 -2.60
CA ARG A 30 3.60 1.62 -3.42
C ARG A 30 4.86 1.21 -2.67
N ARG A 31 4.98 1.61 -1.39
CA ARG A 31 6.11 1.21 -0.53
C ARG A 31 6.15 -0.30 -0.33
N LEU A 32 5.02 -0.93 0.03
CA LEU A 32 4.92 -2.38 0.21
C LEU A 32 5.40 -3.13 -1.03
N VAL A 33 4.80 -2.85 -2.19
CA VAL A 33 5.12 -3.54 -3.44
C VAL A 33 6.58 -3.38 -3.84
N THR A 34 7.15 -2.18 -3.63
CA THR A 34 8.55 -1.91 -3.95
C THR A 34 9.52 -2.66 -3.03
N LEU A 35 9.13 -2.91 -1.78
CA LEU A 35 9.95 -3.62 -0.81
C LEU A 35 9.83 -5.15 -0.92
N GLU A 36 8.64 -5.65 -1.24
CA GLU A 36 8.36 -7.09 -1.23
C GLU A 36 8.52 -7.75 -2.60
N THR A 37 8.55 -6.98 -3.68
CA THR A 37 8.54 -7.52 -5.05
C THR A 37 9.48 -6.78 -5.99
N GLY A 38 9.82 -7.41 -7.12
CA GLY A 38 10.51 -6.75 -8.24
C GLY A 38 9.60 -5.93 -9.16
N CYS A 39 8.33 -5.70 -8.80
CA CYS A 39 7.38 -4.95 -9.63
C CYS A 39 7.67 -3.44 -9.54
N GLY A 40 8.23 -2.87 -10.61
CA GLY A 40 8.23 -1.42 -10.81
C GLY A 40 6.80 -0.94 -11.10
N ILE A 41 6.16 -0.23 -10.17
CA ILE A 41 4.75 0.14 -10.30
C ILE A 41 4.55 1.31 -11.28
N GLU A 42 3.74 1.09 -12.31
CA GLU A 42 3.22 2.11 -13.23
C GLU A 42 2.01 2.83 -12.63
N SER A 43 0.98 2.07 -12.22
CA SER A 43 -0.27 2.62 -11.68
C SER A 43 -0.87 1.76 -10.57
N ILE A 44 -1.69 2.35 -9.71
CA ILE A 44 -2.44 1.68 -8.64
C ILE A 44 -3.90 2.09 -8.76
N VAL A 45 -4.81 1.12 -8.68
CA VAL A 45 -6.25 1.36 -8.65
C VAL A 45 -6.88 0.62 -7.47
N ARG A 46 -7.89 1.25 -6.86
CA ARG A 46 -8.69 0.64 -5.79
C ARG A 46 -9.73 -0.28 -6.40
N LEU A 47 -9.90 -1.45 -5.80
CA LEU A 47 -10.91 -2.44 -6.18
C LEU A 47 -12.05 -2.45 -5.16
N ALA A 48 -13.21 -2.96 -5.57
CA ALA A 48 -14.31 -3.22 -4.67
C ALA A 48 -13.89 -4.18 -3.54
N SER A 49 -14.27 -3.87 -2.31
CA SER A 49 -13.89 -4.60 -1.10
C SER A 49 -14.98 -4.50 -0.02
N LYS A 50 -14.86 -5.33 1.02
CA LYS A 50 -15.76 -5.27 2.19
C LYS A 50 -15.52 -3.96 2.97
N PRO A 51 -16.47 -3.48 3.79
CA PRO A 51 -16.36 -2.18 4.47
C PRO A 51 -15.05 -1.95 5.24
N ASN A 52 -14.58 -2.99 5.95
CA ASN A 52 -13.38 -2.96 6.78
C ASN A 52 -12.17 -3.66 6.12
N ALA A 53 -12.19 -3.77 4.79
CA ALA A 53 -11.05 -4.27 4.04
C ALA A 53 -10.75 -3.30 2.89
N ARG A 54 -9.57 -3.44 2.32
CA ARG A 54 -9.20 -2.75 1.07
C ARG A 54 -8.56 -3.72 0.12
N ARG A 55 -8.78 -3.50 -1.18
CA ARG A 55 -8.13 -4.24 -2.26
C ARG A 55 -7.61 -3.27 -3.29
N PHE A 56 -6.43 -3.56 -3.80
CA PHE A 56 -5.76 -2.74 -4.82
C PHE A 56 -5.29 -3.63 -5.96
N LYS A 57 -5.29 -3.08 -7.17
CA LYS A 57 -4.55 -3.63 -8.30
C LYS A 57 -3.41 -2.67 -8.64
N ALA A 58 -2.19 -3.18 -8.67
CA ALA A 58 -1.03 -2.44 -9.14
C ALA A 58 -0.61 -2.97 -10.51
N THR A 59 -0.49 -2.10 -11.50
CA THR A 59 0.06 -2.45 -12.82
C THR A 59 1.57 -2.28 -12.76
N CYS A 60 2.29 -3.32 -13.20
CA CYS A 60 3.74 -3.32 -13.24
C CYS A 60 4.23 -2.82 -14.61
N LEU A 61 5.41 -2.21 -14.64
CA LEU A 61 6.11 -1.88 -15.87
C LEU A 61 6.36 -3.14 -16.72
N ASN A 62 6.53 -2.93 -18.03
CA ASN A 62 6.58 -3.97 -19.07
C ASN A 62 7.57 -5.12 -18.84
N VAL A 63 8.56 -4.97 -17.98
CA VAL A 63 9.51 -6.03 -17.62
C VAL A 63 9.35 -6.34 -16.14
N SER A 64 8.55 -7.35 -15.82
CA SER A 64 8.41 -7.88 -14.46
C SER A 64 7.95 -9.34 -14.47
N SER A 65 8.14 -10.02 -13.33
CA SER A 65 7.59 -11.37 -13.09
C SER A 65 6.07 -11.37 -12.86
N TYR A 66 5.39 -10.24 -13.09
CA TYR A 66 3.97 -10.00 -12.82
C TYR A 66 3.28 -9.34 -14.03
N PRO A 67 3.16 -10.06 -15.17
CA PRO A 67 2.67 -9.47 -16.43
C PRO A 67 1.23 -8.94 -16.34
N ASP A 68 0.39 -9.52 -15.49
CA ASP A 68 -1.00 -9.10 -15.27
C ASP A 68 -1.16 -8.05 -14.15
N GLY A 69 -0.04 -7.64 -13.55
CA GLY A 69 0.04 -6.83 -12.35
C GLY A 69 -0.14 -7.61 -11.05
N LEU A 70 -0.17 -6.87 -9.94
CA LEU A 70 -0.32 -7.39 -8.59
C LEU A 70 -1.72 -7.10 -8.04
N THR A 71 -2.24 -8.03 -7.26
CA THR A 71 -3.39 -7.81 -6.39
C THR A 71 -2.91 -7.75 -4.94
N ILE A 72 -3.31 -6.70 -4.24
CA ILE A 72 -2.98 -6.47 -2.83
C ILE A 72 -4.27 -6.45 -2.04
N ALA A 73 -4.30 -7.14 -0.90
CA ALA A 73 -5.43 -7.16 0.02
C ALA A 73 -4.99 -6.73 1.41
N CYS A 74 -5.74 -5.81 2.01
CA CYS A 74 -5.54 -5.34 3.38
C CYS A 74 -6.75 -5.74 4.21
N SER A 75 -6.51 -6.45 5.32
CA SER A 75 -7.58 -6.93 6.20
C SER A 75 -8.06 -5.87 7.19
N ASP A 76 -7.30 -4.79 7.35
CA ASP A 76 -7.65 -3.60 8.11
C ASP A 76 -7.47 -2.38 7.19
N ILE A 77 -8.39 -1.41 7.24
CA ILE A 77 -8.37 -0.22 6.38
C ILE A 77 -7.48 0.90 6.94
N ASP A 78 -7.15 0.80 8.22
CA ASP A 78 -6.39 1.81 8.96
C ASP A 78 -4.96 1.34 9.33
N ASP A 79 -4.60 0.10 8.98
CA ASP A 79 -3.27 -0.47 9.21
C ASP A 79 -2.66 -1.05 7.93
N ASP A 80 -1.66 -0.36 7.37
CA ASP A 80 -0.95 -0.77 6.15
C ASP A 80 -0.14 -2.06 6.34
N ARG A 81 0.20 -2.43 7.58
CA ARG A 81 0.87 -3.70 7.90
C ARG A 81 -0.04 -4.91 7.72
N SER A 82 -1.35 -4.69 7.60
CA SER A 82 -2.33 -5.73 7.28
C SER A 82 -2.38 -6.08 5.79
N CYS A 83 -1.70 -5.31 4.94
CA CYS A 83 -1.68 -5.51 3.51
C CYS A 83 -0.73 -6.64 3.10
N VAL A 84 -1.20 -7.51 2.20
CA VAL A 84 -0.43 -8.61 1.62
C VAL A 84 -0.57 -8.67 0.11
N VAL A 85 0.51 -9.02 -0.59
CA VAL A 85 0.47 -9.33 -2.02
C VAL A 85 -0.10 -10.73 -2.23
N GLU A 86 -1.25 -10.84 -2.88
CA GLU A 86 -1.91 -12.12 -3.16
C GLU A 86 -1.44 -12.76 -4.48
N THR A 87 -0.97 -11.95 -5.43
CA THR A 87 -0.48 -12.45 -6.71
C THR A 87 0.87 -13.16 -6.54
N LYS A 88 0.96 -14.40 -7.04
CA LYS A 88 2.22 -15.15 -7.06
C LYS A 88 3.13 -14.69 -8.19
N GLU A 89 4.44 -14.71 -7.92
CA GLU A 89 5.46 -14.48 -8.93
C GLU A 89 5.41 -15.56 -10.02
N GLN A 90 5.46 -15.15 -11.30
CA GLN A 90 5.55 -16.09 -12.41
C GLN A 90 7.02 -16.40 -12.74
N GLU A 91 7.36 -17.69 -12.79
CA GLU A 91 8.67 -18.14 -13.23
C GLU A 91 8.70 -18.41 -14.74
N PHE A 92 9.52 -17.66 -15.48
CA PHE A 92 9.76 -17.92 -16.89
C PHE A 92 10.96 -18.87 -17.07
N LYS A 93 10.71 -20.17 -16.95
CA LYS A 93 11.76 -21.21 -17.05
C LYS A 93 12.57 -21.13 -18.35
N ALA A 94 11.95 -20.72 -19.46
CA ALA A 94 12.62 -20.57 -20.75
C ALA A 94 13.70 -19.47 -20.76
N LEU A 95 13.60 -18.46 -19.89
CA LEU A 95 14.60 -17.41 -19.76
C LEU A 95 15.84 -17.86 -18.97
N ARG A 96 15.75 -18.94 -18.18
CA ARG A 96 16.94 -19.52 -17.51
C ARG A 96 17.96 -20.05 -18.51
N LEU A 97 17.52 -20.45 -19.72
CA LEU A 97 18.41 -20.89 -20.81
C LEU A 97 19.08 -19.72 -21.56
N LEU A 98 18.63 -18.49 -21.32
CA LEU A 98 19.21 -17.27 -21.90
C LEU A 98 20.08 -16.52 -20.90
N GLN A 99 20.20 -16.99 -19.65
CA GLN A 99 21.24 -16.50 -18.76
C GLN A 99 22.57 -16.95 -19.35
N PRO A 100 23.50 -16.02 -19.66
CA PRO A 100 24.84 -16.43 -20.03
C PRO A 100 25.37 -17.30 -18.89
N ASP A 101 25.83 -18.51 -19.22
CA ASP A 101 26.59 -19.31 -18.29
C ASP A 101 27.68 -18.39 -17.69
N GLY A 102 27.76 -18.36 -16.36
CA GLY A 102 28.69 -17.49 -15.63
C GLY A 102 30.15 -17.64 -16.09
N PRO A 103 31.05 -16.76 -15.61
CA PRO A 103 32.23 -16.26 -16.33
C PRO A 103 33.26 -17.33 -16.72
N PRO A 104 34.19 -17.00 -17.66
CA PRO A 104 35.32 -17.89 -18.03
C PRO A 104 36.24 -18.25 -16.86
#